data_AF-A0A921HC05-F1
#
_entry.id   AF-A0A921HC05-F1
#
_cell.length_a   1.000
_cell.length_b   1.000
_cell.length_c   1.000
_cell.angle_alpha   90.00
_cell.angle_beta   90.00
_cell.angle_gamma   90.00
#
_symmetry.space_group_name_H-M   'P 1'
#
loop_
_entity.id
_entity.type
_entity.pdbx_description
1 polymer ?
#
loop_
_entity_poly.entity_id
_entity_poly.type
_entity_poly.pdbx_seq_one_letter_code
_entity_poly.pdbx_strand_id
1 'polypeptide(L)'
;MKKVFFLVFFLVFFLLSGCSFIISLHPSYSHEFRHGERFWVKKGTKEQVSEDTYIDCFNSGFQSDLNQKGFTLDSYNKGLTLGLYKWDEYNISLYQGKCLHDLGYVFKEDIFSKYCYHYSNEVECKAFRKYKN
;
A
#
# COMPACT_ATOMS: atom_id res chain seq x y z
N MET A 1 28.47 -28.75 -38.90
CA MET A 1 27.66 -27.51 -38.87
C MET A 1 26.38 -27.59 -38.03
N LYS A 2 25.72 -28.75 -37.84
CA LYS A 2 24.48 -28.86 -37.03
C LYS A 2 24.67 -28.66 -35.50
N LYS A 3 25.82 -29.06 -34.93
CA LYS A 3 26.08 -28.98 -33.48
C LYS A 3 26.23 -27.55 -32.95
N VAL A 4 26.83 -26.65 -33.74
CA VAL A 4 27.05 -25.24 -33.35
C VAL A 4 25.73 -24.48 -33.34
N PHE A 5 24.85 -24.76 -34.30
CA PHE A 5 23.53 -24.13 -34.38
C PHE A 5 22.64 -24.48 -33.19
N PHE A 6 22.71 -25.71 -32.70
CA PHE A 6 21.95 -26.16 -31.53
C PHE A 6 22.43 -25.48 -30.23
N LEU A 7 23.74 -25.26 -30.11
CA LEU A 7 24.36 -24.63 -28.94
C LEU A 7 24.05 -23.14 -28.85
N VAL A 8 24.02 -22.44 -30.01
CA VAL A 8 23.61 -21.04 -30.11
C VAL A 8 22.11 -20.88 -29.81
N PHE A 9 21.27 -21.80 -30.31
CA PHE A 9 19.83 -21.77 -30.05
C PHE A 9 19.50 -21.95 -28.55
N PHE A 10 20.22 -22.85 -27.86
CA PHE A 10 20.07 -23.04 -26.40
C PHE A 10 20.55 -21.81 -25.60
N LEU A 11 21.65 -21.18 -26.01
CA LEU A 11 22.19 -19.97 -25.38
C LEU A 11 21.22 -18.78 -25.49
N VAL A 12 20.61 -18.59 -26.66
CA VAL A 12 19.62 -17.52 -26.88
C VAL A 12 18.36 -17.76 -26.05
N PHE A 13 17.91 -19.01 -25.90
CA PHE A 13 16.78 -19.36 -25.04
C PHE A 13 17.05 -19.08 -23.55
N PHE A 14 18.26 -19.33 -23.06
CA PHE A 14 18.66 -19.01 -21.68
C PHE A 14 18.86 -17.50 -21.44
N LEU A 15 19.31 -16.75 -22.44
CA LEU A 15 19.45 -15.29 -22.35
C LEU A 15 18.10 -14.57 -22.41
N LEU A 16 17.12 -15.11 -23.15
CA LEU A 16 15.77 -14.55 -23.25
C LEU A 16 14.86 -14.92 -22.07
N SER A 17 15.09 -16.05 -21.39
CA SER A 17 14.35 -16.43 -20.18
C SER A 17 14.84 -15.71 -18.90
N GLY A 18 16.01 -15.07 -18.96
CA GLY A 18 16.62 -14.37 -17.81
C GLY A 18 15.98 -13.02 -17.44
N CYS A 19 15.11 -12.45 -18.26
CA CYS A 19 14.49 -11.14 -17.99
C CYS A 19 13.09 -11.19 -17.36
N SER A 20 12.50 -12.37 -17.16
CA SER A 20 11.13 -12.49 -16.64
C SER A 20 11.05 -12.74 -15.13
N PHE A 21 12.18 -12.76 -14.42
CA PHE A 21 12.25 -12.92 -12.96
C PHE A 21 12.80 -11.67 -12.27
N ILE A 22 12.25 -10.50 -12.60
CA ILE A 22 12.12 -9.42 -11.60
C ILE A 22 10.69 -9.50 -11.04
N ILE A 23 10.30 -10.70 -10.60
CA ILE A 23 9.14 -10.88 -9.74
C ILE A 23 9.59 -10.39 -8.38
N SER A 24 9.25 -9.13 -8.10
CA SER A 24 9.00 -8.57 -6.77
C SER A 24 9.83 -9.21 -5.64
N LEU A 25 11.13 -8.87 -5.57
CA LEU A 25 11.92 -9.03 -4.34
C LEU A 25 11.46 -8.06 -3.22
N HIS A 26 10.37 -7.33 -3.44
CA HIS A 26 9.66 -6.58 -2.41
C HIS A 26 8.42 -7.37 -1.98
N PRO A 27 8.25 -7.62 -0.68
CA PRO A 27 7.14 -8.42 -0.18
C PRO A 27 5.81 -7.79 -0.62
N SER A 28 4.82 -8.63 -0.95
CA SER A 28 3.46 -8.13 -1.19
C SER A 28 2.95 -7.48 0.09
N TYR A 29 2.81 -6.15 0.09
CA TYR A 29 2.39 -5.37 1.25
C TYR A 29 0.93 -5.61 1.68
N SER A 30 0.22 -6.56 1.05
CA SER A 30 -1.19 -6.85 1.34
C SER A 30 -1.45 -7.39 2.76
N HIS A 31 -0.42 -7.88 3.47
CA HIS A 31 -0.48 -8.22 4.89
C HIS A 31 0.24 -7.19 5.80
N GLU A 32 0.89 -6.17 5.21
CA GLU A 32 1.70 -5.13 5.87
C GLU A 32 0.97 -3.78 6.04
N PHE A 33 -0.33 -3.68 5.77
CA PHE A 33 -1.11 -2.45 6.02
C PHE A 33 -0.92 -1.91 7.46
N ARG A 34 -0.59 -2.77 8.42
CA ARG A 34 -0.33 -2.40 9.83
C ARG A 34 1.04 -1.76 10.10
N HIS A 35 1.99 -1.83 9.15
CA HIS A 35 3.34 -1.29 9.33
C HIS A 35 3.62 -0.02 8.50
N GLY A 36 2.55 0.69 8.11
CA GLY A 36 2.67 1.93 7.34
C GLY A 36 3.17 3.13 8.14
N GLU A 37 3.15 3.06 9.48
CA GLU A 37 3.68 4.09 10.39
C GLU A 37 5.12 4.48 10.06
N ARG A 38 5.93 3.51 9.62
CA ARG A 38 7.32 3.74 9.22
C ARG A 38 7.50 4.71 8.05
N PHE A 39 6.44 5.02 7.32
CA PHE A 39 6.48 5.96 6.20
C PHE A 39 6.04 7.38 6.58
N TRP A 40 5.64 7.61 7.83
CA TRP A 40 5.18 8.91 8.31
C TRP A 40 6.09 9.45 9.39
N VAL A 41 6.39 10.76 9.32
CA VAL A 41 7.25 11.47 10.27
C VAL A 41 6.64 12.79 10.70
N LYS A 42 6.92 13.21 11.93
CA LYS A 42 6.49 14.51 12.43
C LYS A 42 7.21 15.61 11.64
N LYS A 43 6.43 16.55 11.08
CA LYS A 43 6.94 17.60 10.19
C LYS A 43 8.09 18.38 10.85
N GLY A 44 9.18 18.56 10.11
CA GLY A 44 10.39 19.22 10.61
C GLY A 44 11.28 18.35 11.50
N THR A 45 10.93 17.08 11.69
CA THR A 45 11.72 16.11 12.48
C THR A 45 11.89 14.80 11.72
N LYS A 46 12.62 13.84 12.32
CA LYS A 46 12.68 12.45 11.86
C LYS A 46 11.91 11.50 12.78
N GLU A 47 11.12 12.04 13.71
CA GLU A 47 10.33 11.25 14.64
C GLU A 47 9.22 10.53 13.87
N GLN A 48 9.23 9.21 13.93
CA GLN A 48 8.24 8.36 13.28
C GLN A 48 6.91 8.41 14.04
N VAL A 49 5.78 8.28 13.34
CA VAL A 49 4.51 8.04 14.03
C VAL A 49 4.56 6.68 14.75
N SER A 50 3.94 6.59 15.93
CA SER A 50 3.80 5.31 16.63
C SER A 50 2.79 4.42 15.91
N GLU A 51 2.94 3.11 16.10
CA GLU A 51 1.98 2.12 15.58
C GLU A 51 0.56 2.40 16.12
N ASP A 52 0.43 2.69 17.41
CA ASP A 52 -0.87 3.02 18.03
C ASP A 52 -1.56 4.22 17.36
N THR A 53 -0.83 5.33 17.18
CA THR A 53 -1.39 6.52 16.51
C THR A 53 -1.75 6.24 15.05
N TYR A 54 -0.95 5.43 14.36
CA TYR A 54 -1.23 5.03 12.98
C TYR A 54 -2.49 4.16 12.88
N ILE A 55 -2.64 3.18 13.78
CA ILE A 55 -3.81 2.30 13.89
C ILE A 55 -5.06 3.10 14.27
N ASP A 56 -4.96 4.06 15.20
CA ASP A 56 -6.09 4.90 15.60
C ASP A 56 -6.60 5.77 14.44
N CYS A 57 -5.69 6.35 13.65
CA CYS A 57 -6.05 7.08 12.44
C CYS A 57 -6.68 6.16 11.38
N PHE A 58 -6.18 4.93 11.22
CA PHE A 58 -6.79 3.93 10.33
C PHE A 58 -8.21 3.57 10.77
N ASN A 59 -8.41 3.24 12.05
CA ASN A 59 -9.71 2.89 12.62
C ASN A 59 -10.72 4.03 12.48
N SER A 60 -10.27 5.27 12.65
CA SER A 60 -11.10 6.46 12.44
C SER A 60 -11.55 6.59 10.98
N GLY A 61 -10.67 6.31 10.03
CA GLY A 61 -11.00 6.29 8.61
C GLY A 61 -11.97 5.16 8.24
N PHE A 62 -11.74 3.96 8.79
CA PHE A 62 -12.64 2.84 8.62
C PHE A 62 -14.04 3.11 9.19
N GLN A 63 -14.13 3.68 10.39
CA GLN A 63 -15.42 4.06 10.97
C GLN A 63 -16.13 5.14 10.15
N SER A 64 -15.38 6.06 9.56
CA SER A 64 -15.94 7.09 8.67
C SER A 64 -16.53 6.48 7.40
N ASP A 65 -15.86 5.50 6.79
CA ASP A 65 -16.37 4.75 5.64
C ASP A 65 -17.67 3.99 5.99
N LEU A 66 -17.69 3.31 7.15
CA LEU A 66 -18.89 2.61 7.64
C LEU A 66 -20.07 3.56 7.82
N ASN A 67 -19.85 4.70 8.47
CA ASN A 67 -20.88 5.71 8.72
C ASN A 67 -21.45 6.28 7.40
N GLN A 68 -20.58 6.56 6.42
CA GLN A 68 -21.01 7.05 5.10
C GLN A 68 -21.89 6.05 4.35
N LYS A 69 -21.61 4.75 4.52
CA LYS A 69 -22.39 3.67 3.90
C LYS A 69 -23.62 3.26 4.72
N GLY A 70 -23.84 3.86 5.90
CA GLY A 70 -24.94 3.51 6.78
C GLY A 70 -24.81 2.13 7.42
N PHE A 71 -23.58 1.62 7.57
CA PHE A 71 -23.30 0.31 8.14
C PHE A 71 -22.82 0.39 9.59
N THR A 72 -23.21 -0.60 10.38
CA THR A 72 -22.56 -0.92 11.66
C THR A 72 -21.40 -1.89 11.42
N LEU A 73 -20.43 -1.92 12.33
CA LEU A 73 -19.33 -2.88 12.28
C LEU A 73 -19.82 -4.33 12.19
N ASP A 74 -20.89 -4.67 12.92
CA ASP A 74 -21.50 -6.00 12.89
C ASP A 74 -22.11 -6.34 11.52
N SER A 75 -22.89 -5.41 10.96
CA SER A 75 -23.49 -5.56 9.62
C SER A 75 -22.44 -5.69 8.53
N TYR A 76 -21.33 -4.95 8.68
CA TYR A 76 -20.20 -5.00 7.78
C TYR A 76 -19.47 -6.33 7.86
N ASN A 77 -19.13 -6.80 9.06
CA ASN A 77 -18.44 -8.08 9.27
C ASN A 77 -19.25 -9.26 8.73
N LYS A 78 -20.57 -9.24 8.94
CA LYS A 78 -21.48 -10.25 8.38
C LYS A 78 -21.48 -10.23 6.85
N GLY A 79 -21.58 -9.05 6.24
CA GLY A 79 -21.55 -8.96 4.77
C GLY A 79 -20.16 -9.21 4.16
N LEU A 80 -19.07 -8.90 4.86
CA LEU A 80 -17.71 -9.27 4.47
C LEU A 80 -17.56 -10.79 4.42
N THR A 81 -18.08 -11.50 5.42
CA THR A 81 -18.10 -12.97 5.47
C THR A 81 -18.86 -13.59 4.30
N LEU A 82 -19.89 -12.88 3.83
CA LEU A 82 -20.71 -13.27 2.68
C LEU A 82 -20.16 -12.75 1.33
N GLY A 83 -19.02 -12.06 1.32
CA GLY A 83 -18.43 -11.45 0.12
C GLY A 83 -19.23 -10.29 -0.47
N LEU A 84 -20.18 -9.73 0.28
CA LEU A 84 -21.10 -8.69 -0.16
C LEU A 84 -20.54 -7.28 -0.01
N TYR A 85 -19.51 -7.11 0.82
CA TYR A 85 -18.88 -5.81 1.06
C TYR A 85 -17.39 -5.83 0.79
N LYS A 86 -16.90 -4.72 0.23
CA LYS A 86 -15.49 -4.41 0.08
C LYS A 86 -15.19 -3.09 0.79
N TRP A 87 -13.99 -3.04 1.36
CA TRP A 87 -13.43 -1.84 1.96
C TRP A 87 -13.27 -0.80 0.85
N ASP A 88 -13.65 0.45 1.12
CA ASP A 88 -13.24 1.54 0.23
C ASP A 88 -11.85 2.00 0.67
N GLU A 89 -10.83 1.28 0.19
CA GLU A 89 -9.43 1.53 0.51
C GLU A 89 -9.07 3.00 0.26
N TYR A 90 -9.59 3.62 -0.80
CA TYR A 90 -9.32 5.02 -1.10
C TYR A 90 -9.83 5.95 0.01
N ASN A 91 -11.09 5.81 0.39
CA ASN A 91 -11.68 6.66 1.42
C ASN A 91 -11.03 6.43 2.78
N ILE A 92 -10.76 5.19 3.14
CA ILE A 92 -10.09 4.86 4.40
C ILE A 92 -8.70 5.50 4.46
N SER A 93 -7.87 5.31 3.42
CA SER A 93 -6.55 5.96 3.35
C SER A 93 -6.67 7.48 3.28
N LEU A 94 -7.71 8.04 2.66
CA LEU A 94 -7.93 9.49 2.62
C LEU A 94 -8.18 10.07 4.02
N TYR A 95 -9.01 9.41 4.82
CA TYR A 95 -9.27 9.81 6.21
C TYR A 95 -8.08 9.58 7.13
N GLN A 96 -7.41 8.43 6.98
CA GLN A 96 -6.20 8.13 7.74
C GLN A 96 -5.11 9.16 7.46
N GLY A 97 -4.83 9.47 6.19
CA GLY A 97 -3.84 10.47 5.80
C GLY A 97 -4.19 11.87 6.32
N LYS A 98 -5.48 12.22 6.34
CA LYS A 98 -5.95 13.47 6.96
C LYS A 98 -5.66 13.50 8.45
N CYS A 99 -6.03 12.44 9.17
CA CYS A 99 -5.81 12.32 10.62
C CYS A 99 -4.33 12.49 10.98
N LEU A 100 -3.44 11.81 10.25
CA LEU A 100 -2.00 11.92 10.43
C LEU A 100 -1.50 13.35 10.14
N HIS A 101 -1.98 13.97 9.06
CA HIS A 101 -1.65 15.35 8.70
C HIS A 101 -2.09 16.36 9.75
N ASP A 102 -3.31 16.24 10.27
CA ASP A 102 -3.86 17.08 11.34
C ASP A 102 -3.03 16.94 12.63
N LEU A 103 -2.48 15.75 12.90
CA LEU A 103 -1.54 15.50 14.00
C LEU A 103 -0.11 16.01 13.71
N GLY A 104 0.14 16.60 12.54
CA GLY A 104 1.43 17.16 12.14
C GLY A 104 2.41 16.15 11.56
N TYR A 105 1.95 14.97 11.16
CA TYR A 105 2.75 14.00 10.44
C TYR A 105 2.66 14.20 8.92
N VAL A 106 3.75 13.93 8.22
CA VAL A 106 3.84 13.96 6.77
C VAL A 106 4.45 12.66 6.26
N PHE A 107 4.08 12.27 5.06
CA PHE A 107 4.69 11.11 4.40
C PHE A 107 6.15 11.43 4.03
N LYS A 108 7.07 10.50 4.29
CA LYS A 108 8.49 10.59 3.93
C LYS A 108 8.65 10.79 2.41
N GLU A 109 9.11 11.98 1.99
CA GLU A 109 9.18 12.36 0.58
C GLU A 109 10.10 11.46 -0.25
N ASP A 110 11.24 11.06 0.32
CA ASP A 110 12.28 10.26 -0.33
C ASP A 110 11.81 8.85 -0.71
N ILE A 111 10.82 8.32 0.00
CA ILE A 111 10.27 6.98 -0.25
C ILE A 111 8.87 7.00 -0.87
N PHE A 112 8.20 8.15 -0.94
CA PHE A 112 6.83 8.26 -1.47
C PHE A 112 6.73 7.74 -2.92
N SER A 113 7.66 8.14 -3.79
CA SER A 113 7.69 7.66 -5.18
C SER A 113 7.86 6.13 -5.27
N LYS A 114 8.70 5.55 -4.40
CA LYS A 114 8.91 4.10 -4.33
C LYS A 114 7.67 3.38 -3.80
N TYR A 115 7.03 3.94 -2.77
CA TYR A 115 5.79 3.44 -2.22
C TYR A 115 4.67 3.42 -3.27
N CYS A 116 4.55 4.50 -4.05
CA CYS A 116 3.58 4.65 -5.13
C CYS A 116 3.85 3.79 -6.37
N TYR A 117 5.09 3.33 -6.58
CA TYR A 117 5.43 2.43 -7.69
C TYR A 117 4.93 1.00 -7.46
N HIS A 118 4.67 0.63 -6.21
CA HIS A 118 4.16 -0.69 -5.87
C HIS A 118 2.65 -0.76 -6.19
N TYR A 119 2.25 -1.62 -7.14
CA TYR A 119 0.86 -1.69 -7.60
C TYR A 119 -0.15 -1.96 -6.48
N SER A 120 0.27 -2.68 -5.42
CA SER A 120 -0.58 -2.94 -4.24
C SER A 120 -0.95 -1.68 -3.46
N ASN A 121 -0.24 -0.57 -3.66
CA ASN A 121 -0.40 0.66 -2.89
C ASN A 121 -0.98 1.80 -3.76
N GLU A 122 -1.39 1.52 -5.00
CA GLU A 122 -1.83 2.56 -5.94
C GLU A 122 -2.98 3.40 -5.37
N VAL A 123 -3.95 2.73 -4.75
CA VAL A 123 -5.13 3.36 -4.15
C VAL A 123 -4.75 4.23 -2.95
N GLU A 124 -3.96 3.69 -2.03
CA GLU A 124 -3.49 4.42 -0.84
C GLU A 124 -2.59 5.60 -1.23
N CYS A 125 -1.66 5.40 -2.17
CA CYS A 125 -0.81 6.45 -2.71
C CYS A 125 -1.63 7.61 -3.27
N LYS A 126 -2.70 7.33 -4.01
CA LYS A 126 -3.60 8.36 -4.56
C LYS A 126 -4.26 9.17 -3.45
N ALA A 127 -4.64 8.54 -2.35
CA ALA A 127 -5.17 9.21 -1.17
C ALA A 127 -4.10 10.05 -0.44
N PHE A 128 -2.97 9.44 -0.08
CA PHE A 128 -1.89 10.08 0.67
C PHE A 128 -1.19 11.21 -0.08
N ARG A 129 -1.24 11.23 -1.43
CA ARG A 129 -0.69 12.31 -2.25
C ARG A 129 -1.22 13.69 -1.84
N LYS A 130 -2.44 13.76 -1.30
CA LYS A 130 -3.06 15.00 -0.81
C LYS A 130 -2.40 15.56 0.47
N TYR A 131 -1.67 14.73 1.22
CA TYR A 131 -1.15 15.04 2.55
C TYR A 131 0.38 14.94 2.64
N LYS A 132 1.06 14.90 1.49
CA LYS A 132 2.52 14.73 1.43
C LYS A 132 3.33 16.01 1.74
N ASN A 133 2.68 17.17 1.92
CA ASN A 133 3.30 18.50 2.10
C ASN A 133 2.84 19.20 3.40
#